data_AF-A0A9D4KUZ3-F1
#
_entry.id   AF-A0A9D4KUZ3-F1
#
_cell.length_a   1.000
_cell.length_b   1.000
_cell.length_c   1.000
_cell.angle_alpha   90.00
_cell.angle_beta   90.00
_cell.angle_gamma   90.00
#
_symmetry.space_group_name_H-M   'P 1'
#
loop_
_entity.id
_entity.type
_entity.pdbx_description
1 polymer ?
#
loop_
_entity_poly.entity_id
_entity_poly.type
_entity_poly.pdbx_seq_one_letter_code
_entity_poly.pdbx_strand_id
1 'polypeptide(L)'
;MKLGSKADLLKCLEREEESPEMSPPVEVSIHDGAAIVQSLDPNRSDKRVLAFSDYALKLVLPYLSKQLMSVDRVDVVWDTYNPNSLNVHTRHSRGSGDKIRVNRSTRIPAYWKSFLRVDENKKTLYEFLATQISLLKTPPGKVVLTTFRENVLVANSSTEPVEPDISNIQPCNHKEAYPCMILHAVDAYKQGYKRVILHATDTNVLVLTICTISQFENCELWLAFGHTTNISGTYELI
;
A
#
# COMPACT_ATOMS: atom_id res chain seq x y z
N MET A 1 -10.41 28.43 18.81
CA MET A 1 -9.25 27.52 18.66
C MET A 1 -9.61 26.43 17.67
N LYS A 2 -8.95 26.34 16.52
CA LYS A 2 -8.98 25.09 15.74
C LYS A 2 -8.10 24.10 16.47
N LEU A 3 -8.67 23.02 17.02
CA LEU A 3 -7.87 21.89 17.50
C LEU A 3 -7.08 21.35 16.30
N GLY A 4 -5.78 21.12 16.48
CA GLY A 4 -4.94 20.47 15.48
C GLY A 4 -5.50 19.09 15.11
N SER A 5 -5.35 18.73 13.85
CA SER A 5 -5.70 17.41 13.35
C SER A 5 -4.54 16.44 13.53
N LYS A 6 -4.82 15.14 13.51
CA LYS A 6 -3.77 14.10 13.56
C LYS A 6 -2.71 14.28 12.47
N ALA A 7 -3.09 14.80 11.30
CA ALA A 7 -2.17 15.07 10.20
C ALA A 7 -1.15 16.18 10.53
N ASP A 8 -1.43 17.05 11.51
CA ASP A 8 -0.49 18.09 11.94
C ASP A 8 0.68 17.53 12.77
N LEU A 9 0.64 16.25 13.16
CA LEU A 9 1.78 15.58 13.83
C LEU A 9 3.05 15.59 12.99
N LEU A 10 2.96 15.49 11.66
CA LEU A 10 4.14 15.56 10.79
C LEU A 10 4.85 16.89 10.92
N LYS A 11 4.11 18.00 10.94
CA LYS A 11 4.67 19.35 11.11
C LYS A 11 5.38 19.53 12.46
N CYS A 12 5.00 18.74 13.46
CA CYS A 12 5.66 18.75 14.77
C CYS A 12 6.91 17.87 14.82
N LEU A 13 7.04 16.91 13.90
CA LEU A 13 8.12 15.92 13.85
C LEU A 13 9.14 16.21 12.74
N GLU A 14 8.77 17.04 11.77
CA GLU A 14 9.68 17.65 10.81
C GLU A 14 10.76 18.43 11.57
N ARG A 15 11.99 17.89 11.62
CA ARG A 15 13.16 18.74 11.79
C ARG A 15 13.29 19.60 10.53
N GLU A 16 13.86 20.79 10.66
CA GLU A 16 14.24 21.66 9.53
C GLU A 16 15.33 21.06 8.62
N GLU A 17 15.45 19.73 8.56
CA GLU A 17 16.33 19.08 7.60
C GLU A 17 15.62 19.02 6.24
N GLU A 18 16.33 19.48 5.21
CA GLU A 18 15.86 19.46 3.84
C GLU A 18 15.51 18.02 3.45
N SER A 19 14.30 17.83 2.92
CA SER A 19 13.91 16.55 2.32
C SER A 19 14.98 16.15 1.30
N PRO A 20 15.54 14.93 1.36
CA PRO A 20 16.62 14.54 0.47
C PRO A 20 16.20 14.71 -1.00
N GLU A 21 17.02 15.40 -1.81
CA GLU A 21 16.75 15.68 -3.23
C GLU A 21 16.56 14.40 -4.07
N MET A 22 17.10 13.28 -3.58
CA MET A 22 17.02 11.97 -4.22
C MET A 22 16.26 10.98 -3.34
N SER A 23 15.46 10.12 -3.98
CA SER A 23 14.82 8.99 -3.30
C SER A 23 15.90 8.10 -2.68
N PRO A 24 15.78 7.71 -1.40
CA PRO A 24 16.81 6.93 -0.72
C PRO A 24 17.03 5.59 -1.42
N PRO A 25 18.27 5.05 -1.44
CA PRO A 25 18.58 3.77 -2.05
C PRO A 25 18.04 2.63 -1.20
N VAL A 26 16.78 2.23 -1.41
CA VAL A 26 16.08 1.22 -0.61
C VAL A 26 16.01 -0.14 -1.31
N GLU A 27 15.93 -1.21 -0.52
CA GLU A 27 15.87 -2.61 -0.99
C GLU A 27 14.43 -3.13 -1.02
N VAL A 28 13.58 -2.59 -0.13
CA VAL A 28 12.18 -2.99 -0.01
C VAL A 28 11.28 -1.77 0.00
N SER A 29 10.19 -1.82 -0.77
CA SER A 29 9.16 -0.78 -0.78
C SER A 29 7.79 -1.37 -0.43
N ILE A 30 7.17 -0.86 0.62
CA ILE A 30 5.89 -1.33 1.16
C ILE A 30 4.85 -0.24 0.99
N HIS A 31 3.76 -0.54 0.28
CA HIS A 31 2.74 0.42 -0.09
C HIS A 31 1.41 0.14 0.59
N ASP A 32 0.78 1.21 1.08
CA ASP A 32 -0.65 1.27 1.35
C ASP A 32 -1.43 1.20 0.01
N GLY A 33 -2.09 0.07 -0.22
CA GLY A 33 -2.89 -0.16 -1.42
C GLY A 33 -4.05 0.82 -1.56
N ALA A 34 -4.63 1.30 -0.45
CA ALA A 34 -5.68 2.32 -0.51
C ALA A 34 -5.12 3.67 -1.02
N ALA A 35 -3.88 4.01 -0.64
CA ALA A 35 -3.19 5.20 -1.16
C ALA A 35 -2.86 5.07 -2.66
N ILE A 36 -2.46 3.89 -3.13
CA ILE A 36 -2.30 3.61 -4.57
C ILE A 36 -3.62 3.85 -5.31
N VAL A 37 -4.73 3.27 -4.81
CA VAL A 37 -6.05 3.37 -5.44
C VAL A 37 -6.59 4.81 -5.49
N GLN A 38 -6.32 5.59 -4.44
CA GLN A 38 -6.72 7.00 -4.39
C GLN A 38 -5.91 7.87 -5.36
N SER A 39 -4.62 7.59 -5.49
CA SER A 39 -3.72 8.41 -6.31
C SER A 39 -3.75 8.07 -7.78
N LEU A 40 -3.92 6.78 -8.12
CA LEU A 40 -4.17 6.31 -9.48
C LEU A 40 -5.67 6.36 -9.76
N ASP A 41 -6.26 7.56 -9.78
CA ASP A 41 -7.66 7.74 -10.16
C ASP A 41 -7.84 7.46 -11.66
N PRO A 42 -8.60 6.41 -12.05
CA PRO A 42 -8.76 6.03 -13.45
C PRO A 42 -9.44 7.11 -14.30
N ASN A 43 -10.18 8.04 -13.69
CA ASN A 43 -10.82 9.16 -14.40
C ASN A 43 -9.91 10.38 -14.57
N ARG A 44 -8.73 10.39 -13.94
CA ARG A 44 -7.71 11.45 -14.05
C ARG A 44 -6.49 11.03 -14.85
N SER A 45 -6.46 9.78 -15.30
CA SER A 45 -5.41 9.23 -16.15
C SER A 45 -5.46 9.83 -17.56
N ASP A 46 -4.28 10.05 -18.14
CA ASP A 46 -4.08 10.39 -19.56
C ASP A 46 -4.47 9.22 -20.48
N LYS A 47 -4.30 7.99 -20.00
CA LYS A 47 -4.74 6.77 -20.68
C LYS A 47 -6.25 6.61 -20.56
N ARG A 48 -6.88 6.12 -21.64
CA ARG A 48 -8.28 5.70 -21.62
C ARG A 48 -8.46 4.40 -20.82
N VAL A 49 -9.12 4.51 -19.66
CA VAL A 49 -9.45 3.40 -18.76
C VAL A 49 -10.97 3.21 -18.72
N LEU A 50 -11.48 2.12 -19.31
CA LEU A 50 -12.93 1.91 -19.44
C LEU A 50 -13.47 0.90 -18.44
N ALA A 51 -12.70 -0.14 -18.12
CA ALA A 51 -13.09 -1.21 -17.21
C ALA A 51 -12.03 -1.48 -16.14
N PHE A 52 -12.35 -2.27 -15.11
CA PHE A 52 -11.36 -2.59 -14.07
C PHE A 52 -10.19 -3.41 -14.58
N SER A 53 -10.33 -4.19 -15.66
CA SER A 53 -9.18 -4.81 -16.34
C SER A 53 -8.21 -3.76 -16.89
N ASP A 54 -8.72 -2.72 -17.54
CA ASP A 54 -7.91 -1.59 -18.00
C ASP A 54 -7.22 -0.91 -16.81
N TYR A 55 -7.93 -0.74 -15.69
CA TYR A 55 -7.39 -0.08 -14.51
C TYR A 55 -6.15 -0.81 -13.97
N ALA A 56 -6.27 -2.13 -13.80
CA ALA A 56 -5.14 -2.95 -13.39
C ALA A 56 -3.99 -2.90 -14.41
N LEU A 57 -4.29 -3.19 -15.68
CA LEU A 57 -3.28 -3.36 -16.73
C LEU A 57 -2.58 -2.06 -17.16
N LYS A 58 -3.28 -0.93 -17.12
CA LYS A 58 -2.77 0.35 -17.65
C LYS A 58 -2.20 1.26 -16.58
N LEU A 59 -2.66 1.15 -15.32
CA LEU A 59 -2.27 2.03 -14.23
C LEU A 59 -1.54 1.27 -13.11
N VAL A 60 -2.23 0.34 -12.43
CA VAL A 60 -1.71 -0.27 -11.19
C VAL A 60 -0.49 -1.15 -11.44
N LEU A 61 -0.58 -2.11 -12.38
CA LEU A 61 0.53 -3.02 -12.65
C LEU A 61 1.76 -2.28 -13.21
N PRO A 62 1.62 -1.35 -14.19
CA PRO A 62 2.77 -0.55 -14.64
C PRO A 62 3.40 0.31 -13.54
N TYR A 63 2.59 0.85 -12.62
CA TYR A 63 3.10 1.58 -11.46
C TYR A 63 3.98 0.66 -10.58
N LEU A 64 3.49 -0.52 -10.21
CA LEU A 64 4.24 -1.46 -9.39
C LEU A 64 5.48 -2.00 -10.10
N SER A 65 5.39 -2.29 -11.40
CA SER A 65 6.58 -2.66 -12.19
C SER A 65 7.64 -1.57 -12.18
N LYS A 66 7.24 -0.29 -12.22
CA LYS A 66 8.18 0.84 -12.11
C LYS A 66 8.83 0.90 -10.72
N GLN A 67 8.06 0.70 -9.64
CA GLN A 67 8.63 0.64 -8.28
C GLN A 67 9.64 -0.50 -8.15
N LEU A 68 9.29 -1.67 -8.69
CA LEU A 68 10.13 -2.87 -8.64
C LEU A 68 11.47 -2.72 -9.40
N MET A 69 11.61 -1.74 -10.30
CA MET A 69 12.89 -1.52 -11.00
C MET A 69 14.01 -1.10 -10.04
N SER A 70 13.70 -0.36 -8.98
CA SER A 70 14.70 0.22 -8.07
C SER A 70 14.88 -0.55 -6.76
N VAL A 71 14.05 -1.56 -6.50
CA VAL A 71 14.05 -2.33 -5.24
C VAL A 71 13.99 -3.83 -5.50
N ASP A 72 14.39 -4.64 -4.53
CA ASP A 72 14.35 -6.11 -4.66
C ASP A 72 12.98 -6.67 -4.32
N ARG A 73 12.24 -6.00 -3.43
CA ARG A 73 10.92 -6.43 -2.97
C ARG A 73 9.92 -5.28 -2.95
N VAL A 74 8.73 -5.52 -3.48
CA VAL A 74 7.57 -4.60 -3.37
C VAL A 74 6.42 -5.30 -2.68
N ASP A 75 5.88 -4.71 -1.62
CA ASP A 75 4.73 -5.24 -0.89
C ASP A 75 3.54 -4.31 -1.04
N VAL A 76 2.36 -4.84 -1.35
CA VAL A 76 1.10 -4.09 -1.41
C VAL A 76 0.15 -4.59 -0.32
N VAL A 77 -0.15 -3.70 0.62
CA VAL A 77 -0.97 -4.00 1.79
C VAL A 77 -2.34 -3.36 1.64
N TRP A 78 -3.40 -4.16 1.76
CA TRP A 78 -4.79 -3.72 1.63
C TRP A 78 -5.49 -3.74 2.98
N ASP A 79 -6.43 -2.84 3.18
CA ASP A 79 -7.37 -2.93 4.31
C ASP A 79 -8.28 -4.16 4.17
N THR A 80 -8.52 -4.85 5.28
CA THR A 80 -9.47 -5.97 5.34
C THR A 80 -10.82 -5.48 5.91
N TYR A 81 -11.83 -5.42 5.03
CA TYR A 81 -13.18 -5.01 5.40
C TYR A 81 -14.00 -6.19 5.94
N ASN A 82 -13.97 -6.37 7.27
CA ASN A 82 -14.82 -7.35 7.97
C ASN A 82 -16.05 -6.65 8.59
N PRO A 83 -17.29 -7.11 8.26
CA PRO A 83 -18.54 -6.55 8.78
C PRO A 83 -18.75 -6.72 10.28
N ASN A 84 -17.95 -7.55 10.96
CA ASN A 84 -18.02 -7.79 12.41
C ASN A 84 -16.92 -7.02 13.19
N SER A 85 -16.31 -5.99 12.61
CA SER A 85 -15.28 -5.19 13.31
C SER A 85 -15.88 -4.05 14.14
N LEU A 86 -15.25 -3.73 15.27
CA LEU A 86 -15.64 -2.59 16.13
C LEU A 86 -15.71 -1.25 15.38
N ASN A 87 -14.96 -1.11 14.27
CA ASN A 87 -14.88 0.10 13.47
C ASN A 87 -16.00 0.22 12.42
N VAL A 88 -16.92 -0.74 12.33
CA VAL A 88 -18.03 -0.76 11.34
C VAL A 88 -18.95 0.45 11.50
N HIS A 89 -19.23 0.86 12.73
CA HIS A 89 -20.12 2.00 12.99
C HIS A 89 -19.55 3.32 12.45
N THR A 90 -18.26 3.56 12.68
CA THR A 90 -17.51 4.73 12.18
C THR A 90 -17.29 4.70 10.67
N ARG A 91 -17.39 3.52 10.04
CA ARG A 91 -17.27 3.34 8.59
C ARG A 91 -18.63 3.53 7.89
N HIS A 92 -19.73 3.05 8.46
CA HIS A 92 -21.09 3.31 7.96
C HIS A 92 -21.42 4.79 7.89
N SER A 93 -20.90 5.61 8.80
CA SER A 93 -21.08 7.06 8.78
C SER A 93 -20.28 7.79 7.68
N ARG A 94 -19.35 7.12 6.98
CA ARG A 94 -18.47 7.73 5.96
C ARG A 94 -19.06 7.79 4.55
N GLY A 95 -20.21 7.15 4.29
CA GLY A 95 -20.99 7.44 3.10
C GLY A 95 -21.97 6.35 2.66
N SER A 96 -23.04 6.79 2.02
CA SER A 96 -23.93 6.00 1.18
C SER A 96 -23.54 6.15 -0.30
N GLY A 97 -23.69 5.09 -1.08
CA GLY A 97 -23.41 5.09 -2.51
C GLY A 97 -23.78 3.76 -3.17
N ASP A 98 -23.80 3.73 -4.49
CA ASP A 98 -24.18 2.55 -5.24
C ASP A 98 -23.14 1.43 -5.07
N LYS A 99 -23.63 0.23 -4.76
CA LYS A 99 -22.81 -0.98 -4.76
C LYS A 99 -22.53 -1.38 -6.20
N ILE A 100 -21.27 -1.38 -6.59
CA ILE A 100 -20.81 -1.77 -7.92
C ILE A 100 -19.94 -3.01 -7.78
N ARG A 101 -20.35 -4.10 -8.41
CA ARG A 101 -19.58 -5.34 -8.43
C ARG A 101 -18.33 -5.16 -9.30
N VAL A 102 -17.15 -5.23 -8.68
CA VAL A 102 -15.88 -5.20 -9.40
C VAL A 102 -15.67 -6.54 -10.11
N ASN A 103 -15.54 -6.49 -11.44
CA ASN A 103 -15.08 -7.59 -12.27
C ASN A 103 -14.30 -7.02 -13.47
N ARG A 104 -13.64 -7.89 -14.24
CA ARG A 104 -12.78 -7.47 -15.36
C ARG A 104 -13.46 -6.53 -16.36
N SER A 105 -14.72 -6.78 -16.71
CA SER A 105 -15.46 -6.03 -17.75
C SER A 105 -16.38 -4.94 -17.20
N THR A 106 -16.59 -4.85 -15.88
CA THR A 106 -17.37 -3.78 -15.26
C THR A 106 -16.72 -2.44 -15.58
N ARG A 107 -17.53 -1.49 -16.06
CA ARG A 107 -17.08 -0.15 -16.39
C ARG A 107 -16.61 0.60 -15.14
N ILE A 108 -15.57 1.40 -15.31
CA ILE A 108 -15.11 2.32 -14.26
C ILE A 108 -16.24 3.30 -13.95
N PRO A 109 -16.59 3.49 -12.66
CA PRO A 109 -17.58 4.48 -12.27
C PRO A 109 -17.04 5.90 -12.52
N ALA A 110 -17.89 6.76 -13.09
CA ALA A 110 -17.55 8.15 -13.37
C ALA A 110 -17.17 8.93 -12.09
N TYR A 111 -17.83 8.62 -10.96
CA TYR A 111 -17.57 9.25 -9.67
C TYR A 111 -16.70 8.38 -8.77
N TRP A 112 -15.40 8.30 -9.06
CA TRP A 112 -14.44 7.44 -8.35
C TRP A 112 -14.45 7.65 -6.83
N LYS A 113 -14.42 8.90 -6.37
CA LYS A 113 -14.45 9.22 -4.94
C LYS A 113 -15.71 8.70 -4.24
N SER A 114 -16.85 8.72 -4.92
CA SER A 114 -18.11 8.21 -4.36
C SER A 114 -18.10 6.68 -4.32
N PHE A 115 -17.58 6.05 -5.38
CA PHE A 115 -17.40 4.60 -5.43
C PHE A 115 -16.51 4.11 -4.27
N LEU A 116 -15.40 4.81 -4.00
CA LEU A 116 -14.49 4.53 -2.89
C LEU A 116 -15.04 4.93 -1.51
N ARG A 117 -16.26 5.47 -1.36
CA ARG A 117 -16.88 5.64 -0.03
C ARG A 117 -17.60 4.39 0.45
N VAL A 118 -17.89 3.45 -0.45
CA VAL A 118 -18.62 2.22 -0.14
C VAL A 118 -17.62 1.10 0.18
N ASP A 119 -17.65 0.60 1.41
CA ASP A 119 -16.70 -0.43 1.87
C ASP A 119 -16.75 -1.73 1.04
N GLU A 120 -17.94 -2.15 0.59
CA GLU A 120 -18.07 -3.34 -0.27
C GLU A 120 -17.40 -3.14 -1.65
N ASN A 121 -17.45 -1.91 -2.18
CA ASN A 121 -16.77 -1.57 -3.43
C ASN A 121 -15.25 -1.63 -3.25
N LYS A 122 -14.73 -1.08 -2.14
CA LYS A 122 -13.30 -1.19 -1.82
C LYS A 122 -12.86 -2.62 -1.63
N LYS A 123 -13.61 -3.41 -0.86
CA LYS A 123 -13.32 -4.82 -0.63
C LYS A 123 -13.19 -5.58 -1.94
N THR A 124 -14.21 -5.50 -2.80
CA THR A 124 -14.18 -6.19 -4.10
C THR A 124 -13.12 -5.63 -5.04
N LEU A 125 -12.81 -4.34 -4.98
CA LEU A 125 -11.70 -3.74 -5.71
C LEU A 125 -10.34 -4.28 -5.25
N TYR A 126 -10.08 -4.32 -3.94
CA TYR A 126 -8.79 -4.73 -3.39
C TYR A 126 -8.54 -6.21 -3.63
N GLU A 127 -9.56 -7.06 -3.46
CA GLU A 127 -9.48 -8.48 -3.84
C GLU A 127 -9.18 -8.66 -5.33
N PHE A 128 -9.84 -7.88 -6.20
CA PHE A 128 -9.57 -7.90 -7.64
C PHE A 128 -8.13 -7.48 -7.96
N LEU A 129 -7.65 -6.37 -7.39
CA LEU A 129 -6.31 -5.85 -7.64
C LEU A 129 -5.22 -6.78 -7.11
N ALA A 130 -5.35 -7.31 -5.89
CA ALA A 130 -4.44 -8.30 -5.34
C ALA A 130 -4.33 -9.53 -6.25
N THR A 131 -5.46 -10.01 -6.79
CA THR A 131 -5.47 -11.11 -7.77
C THR A 131 -4.77 -10.72 -9.08
N GLN A 132 -4.86 -9.46 -9.54
CA GLN A 132 -4.13 -9.02 -10.73
C GLN A 132 -2.63 -8.85 -10.47
N ILE A 133 -2.25 -8.41 -9.27
CA ILE A 133 -0.85 -8.24 -8.86
C ILE A 133 -0.15 -9.58 -8.73
N SER A 134 -0.81 -10.61 -8.19
CA SER A 134 -0.22 -11.96 -8.10
C SER A 134 0.07 -12.59 -9.47
N LEU A 135 -0.55 -12.07 -10.54
CA LEU A 135 -0.29 -12.50 -11.91
C LEU A 135 0.85 -11.72 -12.59
N LEU A 136 1.42 -10.71 -11.93
CA LEU A 136 2.53 -9.94 -12.45
C LEU A 136 3.75 -10.85 -12.63
N LYS A 137 4.44 -10.70 -13.77
CA LYS A 137 5.72 -11.37 -13.99
C LYS A 137 6.83 -10.52 -13.38
N THR A 138 7.60 -11.10 -12.47
CA THR A 138 8.75 -10.42 -11.87
C THR A 138 10.07 -10.84 -12.56
N PRO A 139 11.06 -9.93 -12.65
CA PRO A 139 12.41 -10.29 -13.04
C PRO A 139 13.05 -11.26 -12.03
N PRO A 140 14.09 -12.01 -12.43
CA PRO A 140 14.83 -12.88 -11.51
C PRO A 140 15.33 -12.11 -10.28
N GLY A 141 15.20 -12.73 -9.10
CA GLY A 141 15.64 -12.16 -7.82
C GLY A 141 14.73 -11.05 -7.26
N LYS A 142 13.67 -10.66 -7.98
CA LYS A 142 12.73 -9.62 -7.53
C LYS A 142 11.39 -10.23 -7.10
N VAL A 143 10.86 -9.73 -6.00
CA VAL A 143 9.64 -10.24 -5.35
C VAL A 143 8.56 -9.16 -5.33
N VAL A 144 7.32 -9.55 -5.64
CA VAL A 144 6.16 -8.71 -5.35
C VAL A 144 5.19 -9.51 -4.48
N LEU A 145 4.84 -8.94 -3.33
CA LEU A 145 3.86 -9.50 -2.42
C LEU A 145 2.60 -8.63 -2.40
N THR A 146 1.45 -9.25 -2.26
CA THR A 146 0.19 -8.54 -2.02
C THR A 146 -0.63 -9.28 -0.99
N THR A 147 -1.12 -8.56 0.00
CA THR A 147 -2.10 -9.12 0.93
C THR A 147 -3.39 -9.47 0.18
N PHE A 148 -4.10 -10.51 0.63
CA PHE A 148 -5.37 -10.93 0.07
C PHE A 148 -6.19 -11.61 1.17
N ARG A 149 -7.19 -10.90 1.70
CA ARG A 149 -7.98 -11.36 2.85
C ARG A 149 -7.02 -11.69 4.01
N GLU A 150 -7.03 -12.93 4.48
CA GLU A 150 -6.19 -13.43 5.58
C GLU A 150 -4.87 -14.04 5.09
N ASN A 151 -4.54 -13.89 3.80
CA ASN A 151 -3.35 -14.48 3.17
C ASN A 151 -2.45 -13.41 2.57
N VAL A 152 -1.27 -13.84 2.14
CA VAL A 152 -0.35 -13.08 1.29
C VAL A 152 -0.13 -13.85 0.01
N LEU A 153 -0.31 -13.20 -1.14
CA LEU A 153 -0.04 -13.77 -2.46
C LEU A 153 1.32 -13.27 -2.95
N VAL A 154 2.07 -14.17 -3.58
CA VAL A 154 3.33 -13.87 -4.26
C VAL A 154 3.05 -13.72 -5.75
N ALA A 155 3.64 -12.71 -6.38
CA ALA A 155 3.58 -12.57 -7.83
C ALA A 155 4.40 -13.65 -8.54
N ASN A 156 3.93 -14.12 -9.70
CA ASN A 156 4.56 -15.20 -10.45
C ASN A 156 6.01 -14.85 -10.86
N SER A 157 7.00 -15.49 -10.22
CA SER A 157 8.40 -15.43 -10.65
C SER A 157 8.54 -16.17 -11.99
N SER A 158 9.20 -15.53 -12.95
CA SER A 158 9.36 -16.06 -14.31
C SER A 158 10.35 -17.24 -14.39
N THR A 159 11.19 -17.45 -13.37
CA THR A 159 12.30 -18.43 -13.40
C THR A 159 12.73 -18.84 -11.98
N GLU A 160 12.92 -20.15 -11.79
CA GLU A 160 13.37 -20.91 -10.60
C GLU A 160 12.58 -20.68 -9.28
N PRO A 161 12.22 -21.76 -8.56
CA PRO A 161 11.17 -21.78 -7.54
C PRO A 161 11.70 -21.43 -6.15
N VAL A 162 12.47 -20.36 -6.01
CA VAL A 162 12.72 -19.82 -4.66
C VAL A 162 11.50 -19.01 -4.27
N GLU A 163 10.47 -19.70 -3.76
CA GLU A 163 9.34 -19.03 -3.14
C GLU A 163 9.85 -18.23 -1.94
N PRO A 164 9.52 -16.93 -1.84
CA PRO A 164 9.89 -16.14 -0.68
C PRO A 164 9.25 -16.74 0.57
N ASP A 165 10.00 -16.80 1.68
CA ASP A 165 9.41 -17.19 2.96
C ASP A 165 8.42 -16.11 3.40
N ILE A 166 7.15 -16.48 3.48
CA ILE A 166 6.05 -15.62 3.92
C ILE A 166 5.45 -16.06 5.26
N SER A 167 6.10 -16.99 5.97
CA SER A 167 5.60 -17.56 7.21
C SER A 167 5.43 -16.52 8.32
N ASN A 168 6.26 -15.48 8.36
CA ASN A 168 6.16 -14.41 9.36
C ASN A 168 5.02 -13.41 9.09
N ILE A 169 4.48 -13.39 7.87
CA ILE A 169 3.42 -12.46 7.44
C ILE A 169 2.10 -13.18 7.15
N GLN A 170 2.05 -14.50 7.37
CA GLN A 170 0.84 -15.31 7.30
C GLN A 170 0.46 -15.91 8.68
N PRO A 171 -0.84 -16.01 9.00
CA PRO A 171 -1.97 -15.40 8.30
C PRO A 171 -1.99 -13.87 8.48
N CYS A 172 -2.40 -13.15 7.45
CA CYS A 172 -2.55 -11.70 7.47
C CYS A 172 -3.89 -11.31 8.12
N ASN A 173 -4.00 -11.47 9.44
CA ASN A 173 -5.26 -11.33 10.19
C ASN A 173 -5.56 -9.90 10.66
N HIS A 174 -4.66 -8.93 10.43
CA HIS A 174 -4.91 -7.55 10.84
C HIS A 174 -5.96 -6.91 9.92
N LYS A 175 -6.86 -6.14 10.53
CA LYS A 175 -8.04 -5.60 9.85
C LYS A 175 -7.76 -4.31 9.07
N GLU A 176 -6.66 -3.64 9.37
CA GLU A 176 -6.29 -2.34 8.81
C GLU A 176 -4.92 -2.48 8.15
N ALA A 177 -4.64 -1.67 7.12
CA ALA A 177 -3.39 -1.79 6.38
C ALA A 177 -2.18 -1.40 7.23
N TYR A 178 -2.32 -0.42 8.14
CA TYR A 178 -1.17 0.13 8.85
C TYR A 178 -0.42 -0.88 9.76
N PRO A 179 -1.04 -1.77 10.57
CA PRO A 179 -0.29 -2.76 11.33
C PRO A 179 0.33 -3.82 10.40
N CYS A 180 -0.36 -4.17 9.30
CA CYS A 180 0.18 -5.08 8.30
C CYS A 180 1.43 -4.50 7.62
N MET A 181 1.45 -3.21 7.29
CA MET A 181 2.65 -2.58 6.71
C MET A 181 3.86 -2.71 7.65
N ILE A 182 3.65 -2.54 8.96
CA ILE A 182 4.71 -2.72 9.95
C ILE A 182 5.14 -4.19 10.05
N LEU A 183 4.19 -5.14 10.03
CA LEU A 183 4.51 -6.57 10.02
C LEU A 183 5.37 -6.96 8.81
N HIS A 184 5.04 -6.44 7.63
CA HIS A 184 5.82 -6.65 6.42
C HIS A 184 7.22 -6.01 6.50
N ALA A 185 7.37 -4.85 7.16
CA ALA A 185 8.68 -4.24 7.41
C ALA A 185 9.54 -5.09 8.37
N VAL A 186 8.93 -5.63 9.43
CA VAL A 186 9.58 -6.55 10.37
C VAL A 186 10.01 -7.83 9.66
N ASP A 187 9.18 -8.38 8.78
CA ASP A 187 9.53 -9.55 7.98
C ASP A 187 10.68 -9.27 7.01
N ALA A 188 10.64 -8.15 6.29
CA ALA A 188 11.76 -7.72 5.45
C ALA A 188 13.08 -7.62 6.26
N TYR A 189 13.02 -6.99 7.42
CA TYR A 189 14.17 -6.90 8.33
C TYR A 189 14.69 -8.28 8.76
N LYS A 190 13.80 -9.21 9.14
CA LYS A 190 14.15 -10.58 9.53
C LYS A 190 14.74 -11.40 8.37
N GLN A 191 14.35 -11.09 7.13
CA GLN A 191 14.92 -11.67 5.92
C GLN A 191 16.27 -11.04 5.52
N GLY A 192 16.76 -10.06 6.30
CA GLY A 192 18.08 -9.47 6.15
C GLY A 192 18.11 -8.15 5.38
N TYR A 193 16.97 -7.66 4.89
CA TYR A 193 16.90 -6.34 4.26
C TYR A 193 17.18 -5.25 5.29
N LYS A 194 18.00 -4.27 4.91
CA LYS A 194 18.48 -3.20 5.79
C LYS A 194 17.99 -1.81 5.40
N ARG A 195 17.39 -1.65 4.21
CA ARG A 195 16.86 -0.35 3.77
C ARG A 195 15.43 -0.53 3.27
N VAL A 196 14.45 -0.12 4.08
CA VAL A 196 13.02 -0.34 3.82
C VAL A 196 12.30 1.01 3.74
N ILE A 197 11.41 1.19 2.76
CA ILE A 197 10.53 2.36 2.69
C ILE A 197 9.05 1.99 2.82
N LEU A 198 8.32 2.78 3.59
CA LEU A 198 6.87 2.71 3.72
C LEU A 198 6.23 3.87 2.95
N HIS A 199 5.27 3.58 2.07
CA HIS A 199 4.47 4.58 1.37
C HIS A 199 3.06 4.61 1.96
N ALA A 200 2.75 5.66 2.72
CA ALA A 200 1.49 5.76 3.45
C ALA A 200 0.88 7.17 3.44
N THR A 201 -0.43 7.22 3.64
CA THR A 201 -1.18 8.47 3.85
C THR A 201 -1.82 8.58 5.23
N ASP A 202 -1.91 7.48 5.99
CA ASP A 202 -2.42 7.48 7.36
C ASP A 202 -1.29 7.70 8.35
N THR A 203 -1.43 8.75 9.18
CA THR A 203 -0.52 9.06 10.27
C THR A 203 -0.39 7.94 11.31
N ASN A 204 -1.30 6.95 11.36
CA ASN A 204 -1.10 5.74 12.18
C ASN A 204 0.16 4.98 11.76
N VAL A 205 0.47 4.96 10.46
CA VAL A 205 1.69 4.32 9.96
C VAL A 205 2.88 5.02 10.58
N LEU A 206 2.98 6.35 10.47
CA LEU A 206 4.07 7.13 11.08
C LEU A 206 4.29 6.81 12.56
N VAL A 207 3.23 6.85 13.37
CA VAL A 207 3.33 6.61 14.82
C VAL A 207 3.86 5.20 15.09
N LEU A 208 3.35 4.19 14.39
CA LEU A 208 3.81 2.82 14.57
C LEU A 208 5.23 2.61 14.05
N THR A 209 5.59 3.22 12.92
CA THR A 209 6.95 3.16 12.38
C THR A 209 7.96 3.67 13.40
N ILE A 210 7.68 4.82 14.04
CA ILE A 210 8.51 5.36 15.12
C ILE A 210 8.58 4.40 16.31
N CYS A 211 7.46 3.77 16.70
CA CYS A 211 7.45 2.81 17.80
C CYS A 211 8.19 1.49 17.47
N THR A 212 8.27 1.11 16.20
CA THR A 212 8.87 -0.16 15.77
C THR A 212 10.35 -0.04 15.47
N ILE A 213 10.82 1.11 14.97
CA ILE A 213 12.20 1.25 14.48
C ILE A 213 13.26 0.99 15.55
N SER A 214 12.96 1.29 16.82
CA SER A 214 13.86 1.01 17.95
C SER A 214 14.17 -0.48 18.14
N GLN A 215 13.46 -1.37 17.44
CA GLN A 215 13.69 -2.82 17.47
C GLN A 215 14.56 -3.30 16.31
N PHE A 216 14.90 -2.43 15.35
CA PHE A 216 15.68 -2.80 14.17
C PHE A 216 17.15 -2.38 14.39
N GLU A 217 18.06 -3.35 14.36
CA GLU A 217 19.49 -3.07 14.45
C GLU A 217 20.09 -2.92 13.06
N ASN A 218 20.79 -1.80 12.84
CA ASN A 218 21.46 -1.47 11.59
C ASN A 218 20.50 -1.54 10.38
N CYS A 219 19.31 -0.95 10.51
CA CYS A 219 18.29 -0.92 9.46
C CYS A 219 17.75 0.50 9.32
N GLU A 220 17.79 1.04 8.11
CA GLU A 220 17.18 2.32 7.77
C GLU A 220 15.71 2.08 7.39
N LEU A 221 14.80 2.74 8.11
CA LEU A 221 13.37 2.69 7.82
C LEU A 221 12.89 4.08 7.40
N TRP A 222 12.49 4.18 6.15
CA TRP A 222 12.05 5.41 5.52
C TRP A 222 10.53 5.49 5.48
N LEU A 223 9.97 6.68 5.64
CA LEU A 223 8.54 6.93 5.43
C LEU A 223 8.35 7.97 4.33
N ALA A 224 7.80 7.55 3.20
CA ALA A 224 7.25 8.44 2.18
C ALA A 224 5.78 8.73 2.53
N PHE A 225 5.53 9.94 3.03
CA PHE A 225 4.21 10.31 3.52
C PHE A 225 3.49 11.27 2.56
N GLY A 226 2.22 10.98 2.26
CA GLY A 226 1.38 11.82 1.39
C GLY A 226 0.84 11.08 0.16
N HIS A 227 0.09 11.79 -0.68
CA HIS A 227 -0.46 11.19 -1.90
C HIS A 227 0.68 10.90 -2.89
N THR A 228 0.62 9.80 -3.66
CA THR A 228 1.76 9.41 -4.54
C THR A 228 2.11 10.44 -5.62
N THR A 229 1.23 11.41 -5.90
CA THR A 229 1.49 12.56 -6.78
C THR A 229 2.05 13.80 -6.06
N ASN A 230 1.97 13.85 -4.73
CA ASN A 230 2.43 14.91 -3.84
C ASN A 230 2.93 14.27 -2.53
N ILE A 231 4.03 13.52 -2.63
CA ILE A 231 4.76 13.05 -1.43
C ILE A 231 5.20 14.32 -0.70
N SER A 232 4.74 14.50 0.53
CA SER A 232 4.99 15.71 1.34
C SER A 232 6.41 15.71 1.89
N GLY A 233 7.03 14.54 1.98
CA GLY A 233 8.44 14.34 2.32
C GLY A 233 8.77 12.85 2.36
N THR A 234 10.06 12.55 2.25
CA THR A 234 10.64 11.25 2.59
C THR A 234 11.53 11.46 3.79
N TYR A 235 11.24 10.76 4.90
CA TYR A 235 11.94 10.95 6.16
C TYR A 235 12.73 9.70 6.50
N GLU A 236 14.02 9.87 6.81
CA GLU A 236 14.80 8.84 7.50
C GLU A 236 14.35 8.80 8.94
N LEU A 237 13.98 7.62 9.41
CA LEU A 237 13.76 7.39 10.83
C LEU A 237 15.03 6.66 11.32
N ILE A 238 15.60 7.21 12.39
CA ILE A 238 16.87 6.89 13.08
C ILE A 238 17.42 5.48 12.88
#